data_AF-A0A7C6W877-F1
#
_entry.id   AF-A0A7C6W877-F1
#
_cell.length_a   1.000
_cell.length_b   1.000
_cell.length_c   1.000
_cell.angle_alpha   90.00
_cell.angle_beta   90.00
_cell.angle_gamma   90.00
#
_symmetry.space_group_name_H-M   'P 1'
#
loop_
_entity.id
_entity.type
_entity.pdbx_description
1 polymer ?
#
loop_
_entity_poly.entity_id
_entity_poly.type
_entity_poly.pdbx_seq_one_letter_code
_entity_poly.pdbx_strand_id
1 'polypeptide(L)' 'MSKKLTTKNLEILTEMMMLEDLAYKKATEFKSKFKDQQLKDQFNVLAQNHKSRYIKLNDYLASHN' A
#
# COMPACT_ATOMS: atom_id res chain seq x y z
N MET A 1 6.80 -27.52 5.13
CA MET A 1 5.35 -27.43 5.40
C MET A 1 4.94 -25.98 5.23
N SER A 2 4.06 -25.67 4.28
CA SER A 2 3.50 -24.32 4.16
C SER A 2 2.62 -24.06 5.39
N LYS A 3 2.96 -23.06 6.21
CA LYS A 3 2.09 -22.67 7.34
C LYS A 3 0.77 -22.20 6.74
N LYS A 4 -0.33 -22.91 7.00
CA LYS A 4 -1.68 -22.42 6.65
C LYS A 4 -1.87 -21.06 7.32
N LEU A 5 -2.30 -20.06 6.56
CA LEU A 5 -2.72 -18.79 7.10
C LEU A 5 -3.92 -19.00 8.04
N THR A 6 -3.90 -18.31 9.17
CA THR A 6 -5.03 -18.24 10.09
C THR A 6 -5.89 -17.02 9.75
N THR A 7 -7.16 -17.01 10.19
CA THR A 7 -8.07 -15.86 10.03
C THR A 7 -7.44 -14.55 10.55
N LYS A 8 -6.76 -14.60 11.70
CA LYS A 8 -6.03 -13.46 12.26
C LYS A 8 -4.96 -12.91 11.32
N ASN A 9 -4.25 -13.79 10.59
CA ASN A 9 -3.25 -13.33 9.62
C ASN A 9 -3.90 -12.63 8.43
N LEU A 10 -5.07 -13.10 7.97
CA LEU A 10 -5.82 -12.48 6.88
C LEU A 10 -6.40 -11.11 7.30
N GLU A 11 -6.88 -10.99 8.54
CA GLU A 11 -7.31 -9.71 9.12
C GLU A 11 -6.17 -8.69 9.15
N ILE A 12 -5.00 -9.08 9.67
CA ILE A 12 -3.80 -8.22 9.70
C ILE A 12 -3.39 -7.79 8.29
N LEU A 13 -3.39 -8.71 7.32
CA LEU A 13 -3.04 -8.39 5.93
C LEU A 13 -4.07 -7.44 5.29
N THR A 14 -5.35 -7.57 5.64
CA THR A 14 -6.40 -6.65 5.21
C THR A 14 -6.20 -5.26 5.80
N GLU A 15 -5.87 -5.16 7.10
CA GLU A 15 -5.51 -3.89 7.74
C GLU A 15 -4.29 -3.25 7.07
N MET A 16 -3.23 -4.03 6.82
CA MET A 16 -2.05 -3.56 6.10
C MET A 16 -2.40 -3.05 4.70
N MET A 17 -3.28 -3.74 3.97
CA MET A 17 -3.74 -3.30 2.65
C MET A 17 -4.46 -1.95 2.74
N MET A 18 -5.35 -1.77 3.71
CA MET A 18 -6.03 -0.48 3.93
C MET A 18 -5.05 0.65 4.30
N LEU A 19 -4.02 0.36 5.08
CA LEU A 19 -2.98 1.33 5.42
C LEU A 19 -2.14 1.73 4.20
N GLU A 20 -1.83 0.80 3.29
CA GLU A 20 -1.13 1.10 2.04
C GLU A 20 -1.96 2.03 1.14
N ASP A 21 -3.29 1.83 1.04
CA ASP A 21 -4.19 2.73 0.31
C ASP A 21 -4.23 4.13 0.94
N LEU A 22 -4.35 4.22 2.26
CA LEU A 22 -4.31 5.50 2.97
C LEU A 22 -2.99 6.24 2.74
N ALA A 23 -1.86 5.53 2.81
CA ALA A 23 -0.55 6.09 2.60
C ALA A 23 -0.34 6.55 1.14
N TYR A 24 -0.85 5.81 0.16
CA TYR A 24 -0.88 6.22 -1.24
C TYR A 24 -1.63 7.55 -1.44
N LYS A 25 -2.83 7.66 -0.85
CA LYS A 25 -3.66 8.87 -0.91
C LYS A 25 -2.92 10.07 -0.31
N LYS A 26 -2.35 9.91 0.89
CA LYS A 26 -1.57 10.96 1.56
C LYS A 26 -0.33 11.37 0.76
N ALA A 27 0.42 10.40 0.22
CA ALA A 27 1.60 10.71 -0.59
C ALA A 27 1.23 11.50 -1.86
N THR A 28 0.11 11.14 -2.50
CA THR A 28 -0.41 11.85 -3.68
C THR A 28 -0.88 13.27 -3.33
N GLU A 29 -1.54 13.44 -2.18
CA GLU A 29 -1.96 14.75 -1.67
C GLU A 29 -0.75 15.64 -1.33
N PHE A 30 0.26 15.13 -0.63
CA PHE A 30 1.44 15.92 -0.31
C PHE A 30 2.23 16.30 -1.55
N LYS A 31 2.34 15.38 -2.53
CA LYS A 31 2.94 15.70 -3.84
C LYS A 31 2.32 16.94 -4.48
N SER A 32 0.99 17.09 -4.43
CA SER A 32 0.32 18.25 -5.04
C SER A 32 0.54 19.55 -4.29
N LYS A 33 0.93 19.49 -3.00
CA LYS A 33 1.21 20.64 -2.14
C LYS A 33 2.65 21.14 -2.24
N PHE A 34 3.60 20.30 -2.62
CA PHE A 34 5.00 20.73 -2.77
C PHE A 34 5.18 21.64 -3.99
N LYS A 35 6.04 22.64 -3.85
CA LYS A 35 6.49 23.48 -4.97
C LYS A 35 7.77 22.94 -5.60
N ASP A 36 8.65 22.40 -4.76
CA ASP A 36 9.91 21.80 -5.15
C ASP A 36 9.71 20.53 -5.98
N GLN A 37 10.42 20.43 -7.12
CA GLN A 37 10.27 19.32 -8.05
C GLN A 37 10.89 18.02 -7.52
N GLN A 38 12.01 18.10 -6.81
CA GLN A 38 12.67 16.92 -6.25
C GLN A 38 11.78 16.26 -5.19
N LEU A 39 11.14 17.05 -4.31
CA LEU A 39 10.18 16.56 -3.34
C LEU A 39 8.94 15.95 -4.02
N LYS A 40 8.45 16.54 -5.11
CA LYS A 40 7.36 15.94 -5.90
C LYS A 40 7.74 14.57 -6.44
N ASP A 41 8.94 14.44 -6.98
CA ASP A 41 9.42 13.19 -7.58
C ASP A 41 9.60 12.11 -6.51
N GLN A 42 10.16 12.46 -5.36
CA GLN A 42 10.28 11.56 -4.20
C GLN A 42 8.91 11.06 -3.71
N PHE A 43 7.94 11.97 -3.56
CA PHE A 43 6.58 11.59 -3.17
C PHE A 43 5.84 10.80 -4.26
N ASN A 44 6.15 11.04 -5.53
CA ASN A 44 5.63 10.22 -6.62
C ASN A 44 6.14 8.79 -6.53
N VAL A 45 7.45 8.59 -6.31
CA VAL A 45 8.03 7.26 -6.08
C VAL A 45 7.42 6.60 -4.85
N LEU A 46 7.28 7.33 -3.75
CA LEU A 46 6.65 6.83 -2.53
C LEU A 46 5.21 6.36 -2.78
N ALA A 47 4.40 7.17 -3.48
CA ALA A 47 3.04 6.82 -3.86
C ALA A 47 3.00 5.55 -4.72
N GLN A 48 3.85 5.44 -5.75
CA GLN A 48 3.88 4.23 -6.58
C GLN A 48 4.28 2.98 -5.79
N ASN A 49 5.18 3.11 -4.82
CA ASN A 49 5.54 2.01 -3.93
C ASN A 49 4.37 1.53 -3.08
N HIS A 50 3.60 2.46 -2.48
CA HIS A 50 2.37 2.12 -1.73
C HIS A 50 1.34 1.42 -2.62
N LYS A 51 1.10 1.96 -3.84
CA LYS A 51 0.21 1.35 -4.82
C LYS A 51 0.63 -0.08 -5.20
N SER A 52 1.93 -0.29 -5.43
CA SER A 52 2.48 -1.62 -5.76
C SER A 52 2.26 -2.62 -4.62
N ARG A 53 2.50 -2.21 -3.37
CA ARG A 53 2.27 -3.07 -2.19
C ARG A 53 0.79 -3.36 -1.96
N TYR A 54 -0.09 -2.37 -2.14
CA TYR A 54 -1.53 -2.56 -2.11
C TYR A 54 -1.98 -3.65 -3.10
N ILE A 55 -1.56 -3.56 -4.36
CA ILE A 55 -1.93 -4.53 -5.40
C ILE A 55 -1.48 -5.93 -4.99
N LYS A 56 -0.23 -6.09 -4.53
CA LYS A 56 0.28 -7.39 -4.06
C LYS A 56 -0.52 -7.97 -2.89
N LEU A 57 -0.90 -7.13 -1.92
CA LEU A 57 -1.71 -7.56 -0.78
C LEU A 57 -3.13 -7.93 -1.22
N ASN A 58 -3.74 -7.14 -2.10
CA ASN A 58 -5.06 -7.40 -2.65
C ASN A 58 -5.10 -8.71 -3.45
N ASP A 59 -4.13 -8.92 -4.34
CA ASP A 59 -4.01 -10.15 -5.14
C ASP A 59 -3.80 -11.37 -4.23
N TYR A 60 -2.97 -11.22 -3.20
CA TYR A 60 -2.74 -12.27 -2.22
C TYR A 60 -4.00 -12.61 -1.42
N LEU A 61 -4.70 -11.61 -0.88
CA LEU A 61 -5.97 -11.80 -0.15
C LEU A 61 -7.04 -12.41 -1.06
N ALA A 62 -7.15 -11.96 -2.31
CA ALA A 62 -8.09 -12.51 -3.28
C ALA A 62 -7.81 -13.98 -3.61
N SER A 63 -6.54 -14.40 -3.63
CA SER A 63 -6.16 -15.81 -3.82
C SER A 63 -6.40 -16.72 -2.60
N HIS A 64 -6.74 -16.14 -1.45
CA HIS A 64 -6.97 -16.85 -0.18
C HIS A 64 -8.38 -16.63 0.40
N ASN A 65 -9.25 -15.93 -0.33
CA ASN A 65 -10.70 -15.87 -0.12
C ASN A 65 -11.38 -17.01 -0.90
#